data_AF-A0A1V4JK35-F1
#
_entry.id   AF-A0A1V4JK35-F1
#
_cell.length_a   1.000
_cell.length_b   1.000
_cell.length_c   1.000
_cell.angle_alpha   90.00
_cell.angle_beta   90.00
_cell.angle_gamma   90.00
#
_symmetry.space_group_name_H-M   'P 1'
#
loop_
_entity.id
_entity.type
_entity.pdbx_description
1 polymer ?
#
loop_
_entity_poly.entity_id
_entity_poly.type
_entity_poly.pdbx_seq_one_letter_code
_entity_poly.pdbx_strand_id
1 'polypeptide(L)'
;MAAREEPAAERSGADKTSEDAEAICSLCTSLTTQQIVKILNLYTPVNEFEERVTVAFIRDIQTHLQERNDPPQLLLDFKHMFPVLFPFNPSSITMDSIHIPASLNLEFLQKV
;
A
#
# COMPACT_ATOMS: atom_id res chain seq x y z
N MET A 1 -47.22 31.83 -4.70
CA MET A 1 -46.20 32.78 -4.21
C MET A 1 -46.06 32.59 -2.71
N ALA A 2 -45.10 31.77 -2.30
CA ALA A 2 -44.43 31.80 -1.01
C ALA A 2 -43.27 30.81 -1.15
N ALA A 3 -42.11 31.36 -1.47
CA ALA A 3 -40.85 30.64 -1.57
C ALA A 3 -40.53 30.03 -0.22
N ARG A 4 -40.20 28.74 -0.21
CA ARG A 4 -39.45 28.13 0.87
C ARG A 4 -38.07 27.84 0.29
N GLU A 5 -37.23 28.87 0.31
CA GLU A 5 -35.80 28.71 0.05
C GLU A 5 -35.24 27.80 1.14
N GLU A 6 -34.81 26.60 0.76
CA GLU A 6 -33.91 25.80 1.59
C GLU A 6 -32.55 26.53 1.68
N PRO A 7 -31.90 26.55 2.86
CA PRO A 7 -30.64 27.26 3.00
C PRO A 7 -29.53 26.49 2.26
N ALA A 8 -28.98 27.10 1.22
CA ALA A 8 -27.86 26.60 0.42
C ALA A 8 -26.50 26.54 1.17
N ALA A 9 -26.49 26.79 2.48
CA ALA A 9 -25.26 26.86 3.29
C ALA A 9 -24.83 25.50 3.88
N GLU A 10 -25.71 24.50 3.94
CA GLU A 10 -25.40 23.18 4.54
C GLU A 10 -24.79 22.18 3.52
N ARG A 11 -25.01 22.40 2.21
CA ARG A 11 -24.63 21.43 1.15
C ARG A 11 -23.14 21.43 0.78
N SER A 12 -22.34 22.40 1.22
CA SER A 12 -20.95 22.52 0.73
C SER A 12 -19.91 21.75 1.56
N GLY A 13 -20.24 21.32 2.79
CA GLY A 13 -19.34 20.58 3.68
C GLY A 13 -19.60 19.07 3.72
N ALA A 14 -20.87 18.66 3.70
CA ALA A 14 -21.24 17.24 3.75
C ALA A 14 -20.88 16.50 2.45
N ASP A 15 -21.13 17.12 1.28
CA ASP A 15 -20.88 16.50 -0.02
C ASP A 15 -19.37 16.27 -0.26
N LYS A 16 -18.52 17.25 0.13
CA LYS A 16 -17.05 17.10 0.05
C LYS A 16 -16.52 16.00 0.94
N THR A 17 -17.06 15.89 2.15
CA THR A 17 -16.65 14.85 3.11
C THR A 17 -17.00 13.46 2.56
N SER A 18 -18.15 13.31 1.89
CA SER A 18 -18.52 12.04 1.26
C SER A 18 -17.62 11.69 0.06
N GLU A 19 -17.29 12.67 -0.78
CA GLU A 19 -16.37 12.48 -1.91
C GLU A 19 -14.96 12.10 -1.44
N ASP A 20 -14.47 12.74 -0.37
CA ASP A 20 -13.18 12.40 0.24
C ASP A 20 -13.18 10.97 0.81
N ALA A 21 -14.29 10.53 1.42
CA ALA A 21 -14.42 9.16 1.91
C ALA A 21 -14.31 8.14 0.77
N GLU A 22 -15.03 8.38 -0.33
CA GLU A 22 -14.99 7.53 -1.53
C GLU A 22 -13.60 7.53 -2.19
N ALA A 23 -12.96 8.69 -2.27
CA ALA A 23 -11.60 8.83 -2.77
C ALA A 23 -10.60 8.01 -1.94
N ILE A 24 -10.67 8.07 -0.61
CA ILE A 24 -9.81 7.25 0.27
C ILE A 24 -10.08 5.76 0.03
N CYS A 25 -11.34 5.35 -0.04
CA CYS A 25 -11.71 3.95 -0.22
C CYS A 25 -11.24 3.39 -1.58
N SER A 26 -11.31 4.19 -2.63
CA SER A 26 -10.89 3.82 -3.99
C SER A 26 -9.37 3.85 -4.19
N LEU A 27 -8.65 4.77 -3.55
CA LEU A 27 -7.19 4.88 -3.68
C LEU A 27 -6.43 3.90 -2.77
N CYS A 28 -6.92 3.62 -1.57
CA CYS A 28 -6.24 2.78 -0.58
C CYS A 28 -6.51 1.27 -0.77
N THR A 29 -6.25 0.75 -1.97
CA THR A 29 -6.46 -0.68 -2.29
C THR A 29 -5.37 -1.61 -1.74
N SER A 30 -4.17 -1.09 -1.49
CA SER A 30 -3.03 -1.86 -0.96
C SER A 30 -2.89 -1.82 0.58
N LEU A 31 -3.77 -1.08 1.26
CA LEU A 31 -3.82 -0.99 2.73
C LEU A 31 -5.04 -1.74 3.25
N THR A 32 -4.91 -2.38 4.42
CA THR A 32 -6.07 -2.95 5.12
C THR A 32 -6.92 -1.84 5.74
N THR A 33 -8.21 -2.12 5.94
CA THR A 33 -9.14 -1.22 6.64
C THR A 33 -8.58 -0.75 7.99
N GLN A 34 -7.92 -1.63 8.75
CA GLN A 34 -7.30 -1.25 10.02
C GLN A 34 -6.12 -0.28 9.85
N GLN A 35 -5.30 -0.44 8.82
CA GLN A 35 -4.19 0.47 8.51
C GLN A 35 -4.70 1.85 8.13
N ILE A 36 -5.74 1.92 7.28
CA ILE A 36 -6.38 3.18 6.89
C ILE A 36 -6.92 3.90 8.13
N VAL A 37 -7.73 3.20 8.96
CA VAL A 37 -8.28 3.75 10.20
C VAL A 37 -7.16 4.22 11.15
N LYS A 38 -6.05 3.48 11.25
CA LYS A 38 -4.93 3.85 12.12
C LYS A 38 -4.25 5.13 11.65
N ILE A 39 -4.03 5.29 10.35
CA ILE A 39 -3.46 6.50 9.75
C ILE A 39 -4.37 7.70 10.04
N LEU A 40 -5.67 7.58 9.76
CA LEU A 40 -6.65 8.64 10.01
C LEU A 40 -6.71 9.06 11.49
N ASN A 41 -6.61 8.11 12.42
CA ASN A 41 -6.58 8.41 13.86
C ASN A 41 -5.30 9.13 14.33
N LEU A 42 -4.17 8.86 13.66
CA LEU A 42 -2.86 9.44 13.99
C LEU A 42 -2.59 10.76 13.27
N TYR A 43 -3.43 11.12 12.29
CA TYR A 43 -3.30 12.37 11.56
C TYR A 43 -3.30 13.56 12.53
N THR A 44 -2.25 14.37 12.46
CA THR A 44 -2.05 15.57 13.28
C THR A 44 -1.94 16.77 12.34
N PRO A 45 -2.91 17.70 12.35
CA PRO A 45 -2.88 18.90 11.52
C PRO A 45 -1.57 19.67 11.67
N VAL A 46 -0.97 20.11 10.56
CA VAL A 46 0.34 20.79 10.58
C VAL A 46 0.24 22.31 10.43
N ASN A 47 -0.94 22.85 10.13
CA ASN A 47 -1.20 24.28 9.98
C ASN A 47 -2.65 24.63 10.38
N GLU A 48 -2.96 25.93 10.43
CA GLU A 48 -4.27 26.46 10.84
C GLU A 48 -5.41 26.23 9.84
N PHE A 49 -5.11 25.70 8.64
CA PHE A 49 -6.08 25.39 7.60
C PHE A 49 -6.47 23.91 7.56
N GLU A 50 -5.84 23.08 8.41
CA GLU A 50 -6.11 21.66 8.50
C GLU A 50 -6.92 21.33 9.74
N GLU A 51 -7.95 20.51 9.56
CA GLU A 51 -8.76 20.01 10.65
C GLU A 51 -8.37 18.58 11.02
N ARG A 52 -8.58 18.23 12.28
CA ARG A 52 -8.41 16.86 12.73
C ARG A 52 -9.51 15.99 12.13
N VAL A 53 -9.12 14.82 11.65
CA VAL A 53 -10.09 13.82 11.17
C VAL A 53 -11.07 13.47 12.30
N THR A 54 -12.37 13.57 11.99
CA THR A 54 -13.43 13.32 12.97
C THR A 54 -13.70 11.83 13.18
N VAL A 55 -14.20 11.47 14.36
CA VAL A 55 -14.62 10.08 14.65
C VAL A 55 -15.78 9.64 13.76
N ALA A 56 -16.67 10.57 13.38
CA ALA A 56 -17.78 10.30 12.48
C ALA A 56 -17.28 9.89 11.09
N PHE A 57 -16.32 10.64 10.53
CA PHE A 57 -15.70 10.32 9.25
C PHE A 57 -14.99 8.96 9.26
N ILE A 58 -14.26 8.65 10.35
CA ILE A 58 -13.59 7.34 10.48
C ILE A 58 -14.62 6.19 10.49
N ARG A 59 -15.76 6.36 11.16
CA ARG A 59 -16.84 5.36 11.14
C ARG A 59 -17.47 5.21 9.76
N ASP A 60 -17.56 6.30 9.01
CA ASP A 60 -18.09 6.29 7.65
C ASP A 60 -17.16 5.49 6.71
N ILE A 61 -15.84 5.73 6.78
CA ILE A 61 -14.82 4.91 6.09
C ILE A 61 -14.94 3.43 6.47
N GLN A 62 -15.09 3.10 7.75
CA GLN A 62 -15.26 1.72 8.19
C GLN A 62 -16.50 1.06 7.61
N THR A 63 -17.58 1.81 7.45
CA THR A 63 -18.84 1.33 6.86
C THR A 63 -18.67 1.07 5.36
N HIS A 64 -18.04 2.01 4.63
CA HIS A 64 -17.74 1.86 3.20
C HIS A 64 -16.82 0.67 2.90
N LEU A 65 -15.89 0.38 3.80
CA LEU A 65 -14.91 -0.71 3.64
C LEU A 65 -15.37 -2.05 4.25
N GLN A 66 -16.58 -2.13 4.82
CA GLN A 66 -17.04 -3.30 5.58
C GLN A 66 -17.05 -4.59 4.75
N GLU A 67 -17.28 -4.49 3.43
CA GLU A 67 -17.32 -5.65 2.53
C GLU A 67 -15.93 -6.16 2.10
N ARG A 68 -14.86 -5.43 2.45
CA ARG A 68 -13.49 -5.88 2.14
C ARG A 68 -13.14 -7.08 3.03
N ASN A 69 -12.73 -8.17 2.39
CA ASN A 69 -12.21 -9.35 3.08
C ASN A 69 -10.75 -9.15 3.51
N ASP A 70 -10.47 -8.04 4.21
CA ASP A 70 -9.13 -7.68 4.64
C ASP A 70 -8.71 -8.54 5.85
N PRO A 71 -7.43 -8.96 5.95
CA PRO A 71 -6.93 -9.60 7.15
C PRO A 71 -6.97 -8.62 8.33
N PRO A 72 -7.21 -9.10 9.57
CA PRO A 72 -7.36 -8.27 10.76
C PRO A 72 -6.02 -7.71 11.28
N GLN A 73 -4.95 -7.78 10.49
CA GLN A 73 -3.61 -7.41 10.91
C GLN A 73 -3.29 -5.95 10.55
N LEU A 74 -2.73 -5.23 11.51
CA LEU A 74 -2.30 -3.85 11.33
C LEU A 74 -0.89 -3.75 10.73
N LEU A 75 0.02 -4.61 11.17
CA LEU A 75 1.42 -4.57 10.78
C LEU A 75 1.70 -5.48 9.59
N LEU A 76 2.63 -5.05 8.74
CA LEU A 76 3.16 -5.88 7.66
C LEU A 76 4.15 -6.91 8.25
N ASP A 77 4.18 -8.09 7.65
CA ASP A 77 5.20 -9.08 7.96
C ASP A 77 6.51 -8.71 7.25
N PHE A 78 7.39 -8.01 7.97
CA PHE A 78 8.72 -7.64 7.46
C PHE A 78 9.67 -8.84 7.28
N LYS A 79 9.29 -10.03 7.75
CA LYS A 79 10.04 -11.28 7.53
C LYS A 79 9.50 -12.07 6.35
N HIS A 80 8.46 -11.58 5.68
CA HIS A 80 7.93 -12.22 4.50
C HIS A 80 9.00 -12.31 3.42
N MET A 81 9.22 -13.52 2.92
CA MET A 81 10.11 -13.79 1.80
C MET A 81 9.28 -14.33 0.66
N PHE A 82 9.31 -13.63 -0.47
CA PHE A 82 8.69 -14.14 -1.69
C PHE A 82 9.41 -15.41 -2.15
N PRO A 83 8.69 -16.43 -2.64
CA PRO A 83 9.32 -17.65 -3.16
C PRO A 83 10.31 -17.32 -4.28
N VAL A 84 11.54 -17.80 -4.15
CA VAL A 84 12.56 -17.62 -5.19
C VAL A 84 12.36 -18.70 -6.27
N LEU A 85 12.39 -18.28 -7.53
CA LEU A 85 12.38 -19.16 -8.69
C LEU A 85 13.74 -19.10 -9.37
N PHE A 86 14.23 -20.25 -9.81
CA PHE A 86 15.47 -20.37 -10.58
C PHE A 86 15.12 -20.86 -11.99
N PRO A 87 14.62 -19.96 -12.87
CA PRO A 87 14.31 -20.34 -14.24
C PRO A 87 15.58 -20.72 -14.99
N PHE A 88 15.43 -21.54 -16.03
CA PHE A 88 16.53 -21.84 -16.94
C PHE A 88 17.04 -20.53 -17.57
N ASN A 89 18.33 -20.25 -17.37
CA ASN A 89 19.01 -19.07 -17.92
C ASN A 89 20.29 -19.53 -18.65
N PRO A 90 20.26 -19.72 -19.98
CA PRO A 90 21.41 -20.24 -20.71
C PRO A 90 22.55 -19.22 -20.74
N SER A 91 23.78 -19.70 -20.56
CA SER A 91 24.98 -18.88 -20.79
C SER A 91 25.46 -19.00 -22.23
N SER A 92 26.02 -17.92 -22.78
CA SER A 92 26.79 -17.95 -24.04
C SER A 92 28.22 -18.48 -23.87
N ILE A 93 28.62 -18.83 -22.63
CA ILE A 93 29.94 -19.35 -22.31
C ILE A 93 30.08 -20.76 -22.87
N THR A 94 31.13 -20.98 -23.65
CA THR A 94 31.54 -22.31 -24.09
C THR A 94 32.53 -22.91 -23.10
N MET A 95 32.47 -24.23 -22.87
CA MET A 95 33.35 -24.91 -21.91
C MET A 95 34.84 -24.77 -22.26
N ASP A 96 35.16 -24.70 -23.55
CA ASP A 96 36.53 -24.54 -24.04
C ASP A 96 37.15 -23.19 -23.65
N SER A 97 36.32 -22.16 -23.47
CA SER A 97 36.78 -20.82 -23.07
C SER A 97 37.08 -20.68 -21.57
N ILE A 98 36.68 -21.66 -20.75
CA ILE A 98 36.84 -21.59 -19.29
C ILE A 98 38.27 -21.98 -18.89
N HIS A 99 38.95 -21.08 -18.16
CA HIS A 99 40.26 -21.32 -17.56
C HIS A 99 40.18 -21.13 -16.03
N ILE A 100 40.87 -21.99 -15.28
CA ILE A 100 40.93 -21.93 -13.80
C ILE A 100 42.13 -21.04 -13.41
N PRO A 101 41.91 -19.92 -12.69
CA PRO A 101 43.01 -19.09 -12.20
C PRO A 101 43.91 -19.82 -11.19
N ALA A 102 45.22 -19.60 -11.27
CA ALA A 102 46.21 -20.21 -10.36
C ALA A 102 45.98 -19.87 -8.88
N SER A 103 45.41 -18.69 -8.59
CA SER A 103 45.07 -18.26 -7.24
C SER A 103 44.04 -19.16 -6.53
N LEU A 104 43.31 -20.00 -7.26
CA LEU A 104 42.39 -20.98 -6.68
C LEU A 104 43.11 -22.24 -6.15
N ASN A 105 44.41 -22.41 -6.43
CA ASN A 105 45.25 -23.54 -5.99
C ASN A 105 44.65 -24.92 -6.36
N LEU A 106 44.02 -25.01 -7.54
CA LEU A 106 43.40 -26.24 -8.05
C LEU A 106 44.30 -26.94 -9.09
N GLU A 107 45.62 -26.92 -8.89
CA GLU A 107 46.61 -27.43 -9.85
C GLU A 107 46.53 -28.96 -10.07
N PHE A 108 45.85 -29.67 -9.17
CA PHE A 108 45.58 -31.10 -9.31
C PHE A 108 44.49 -31.42 -10.35
N LEU A 109 43.71 -30.43 -10.80
CA LEU A 109 42.68 -30.61 -11.81
C LEU A 109 43.26 -30.45 -13.22
N GLN A 110 42.92 -31.37 -14.11
CA GLN A 110 43.27 -31.31 -15.53
C GLN A 110 42.01 -31.04 -16.35
N LYS A 111 42.06 -30.04 -17.24
CA LYS A 111 41.02 -29.81 -18.24
C LYS A 111 41.06 -30.93 -19.29
N VAL A 112 39.90 -31.52 -19.59
CA VAL A 112 39.71 -32.58 -20.58
C VAL A 112 38.85 -32.05 -21.73
#